data_AF-A0A524J0C1-F1
#
_entry.id   AF-A0A524J0C1-F1
#
_cell.length_a   1.000
_cell.length_b   1.000
_cell.length_c   1.000
_cell.angle_alpha   90.00
_cell.angle_beta   90.00
_cell.angle_gamma   90.00
#
_symmetry.space_group_name_H-M   'P 1'
#
loop_
_entity.id
_entity.type
_entity.pdbx_description
1 polymer ?
#
loop_
_entity_poly.entity_id
_entity_poly.type
_entity_poly.pdbx_seq_one_letter_code
_entity_poly.pdbx_strand_id
1 'polypeptide(L)'
;MTDRVTREVALEVLHRDKGCVAVWLGESGRDCRGRLTLDHVKDQPMMGKRAPSDPAHLVSLCQWHHVETGWATSHRPELREYLKEVSA
;
A
#
# COMPACT_ATOMS: atom_id res chain seq x y z
N MET A 1 -6.51 -9.81 -20.20
CA MET A 1 -7.37 -9.53 -19.03
C MET A 1 -6.49 -8.85 -18.00
N THR A 2 -6.65 -7.55 -17.77
CA THR A 2 -5.81 -6.81 -16.81
C THR A 2 -6.16 -7.28 -15.41
N ASP A 3 -5.18 -7.73 -14.64
CA ASP A 3 -5.36 -8.03 -13.22
C ASP A 3 -5.80 -6.76 -12.48
N ARG A 4 -7.04 -6.76 -11.99
CA ARG A 4 -7.71 -5.61 -11.36
C ARG A 4 -7.96 -5.93 -9.90
N VAL A 5 -7.77 -4.93 -9.04
CA VAL A 5 -8.19 -5.00 -7.65
C VAL A 5 -9.72 -5.06 -7.61
N THR A 6 -10.27 -6.16 -7.10
CA THR A 6 -11.72 -6.30 -6.89
C THR A 6 -12.16 -5.55 -5.64
N ARG A 7 -13.48 -5.38 -5.47
CA ARG A 7 -14.02 -4.72 -4.28
C ARG A 7 -13.75 -5.53 -3.02
N GLU A 8 -13.83 -6.85 -3.12
CA GLU A 8 -13.60 -7.79 -2.02
C GLU A 8 -12.16 -7.66 -1.52
N VAL A 9 -11.18 -7.72 -2.43
CA VAL A 9 -9.76 -7.52 -2.10
C VAL A 9 -9.53 -6.13 -1.50
N ALA A 10 -10.15 -5.09 -2.07
CA ALA A 10 -10.01 -3.74 -1.54
C ALA A 10 -10.53 -3.61 -0.10
N LEU A 11 -11.67 -4.22 0.22
CA LEU A 11 -12.23 -4.20 1.57
C LEU A 11 -11.34 -4.98 2.55
N GLU A 12 -10.79 -6.11 2.13
CA GLU A 12 -9.87 -6.90 2.95
C GLU A 12 -8.61 -6.11 3.31
N VAL A 13 -7.97 -5.46 2.33
CA VAL A 13 -6.78 -4.63 2.56
C VAL A 13 -7.10 -3.46 3.49
N LEU A 14 -8.21 -2.76 3.25
CA LEU A 14 -8.62 -1.64 4.11
C LEU A 14 -8.93 -2.08 5.55
N HIS A 15 -9.51 -3.27 5.72
CA HIS A 15 -9.79 -3.83 7.04
C HIS A 15 -8.50 -4.22 7.78
N ARG A 16 -7.54 -4.83 7.08
CA ARG A 16 -6.23 -5.20 7.62
C ARG A 16 -5.44 -3.98 8.07
N ASP A 17 -5.35 -2.97 7.22
CA ASP A 17 -4.47 -1.82 7.41
C ASP A 17 -5.05 -0.74 8.34
N LYS A 18 -6.38 -0.73 8.53
CA LYS A 18 -7.09 0.20 9.44
C LYS A 18 -6.77 1.68 9.21
N GLY A 19 -6.36 2.07 8.01
CA GLY A 19 -5.99 3.45 7.68
C GLY A 19 -4.73 3.52 6.82
N CYS A 20 -4.07 4.67 6.80
CA CYS A 20 -2.85 4.86 6.01
C CYS A 20 -1.66 4.14 6.64
N VAL A 21 -1.05 3.18 5.94
CA VAL A 21 0.14 2.43 6.40
C VAL A 21 1.31 3.34 6.78
N ALA A 22 1.48 4.49 6.12
CA ALA A 22 2.49 5.47 6.49
C ALA A 22 2.47 5.86 7.99
N VAL A 23 1.29 6.00 8.59
CA VAL A 23 1.16 6.37 10.02
C VAL A 23 1.63 5.23 10.93
N TRP A 24 1.34 3.99 10.54
CA TRP A 24 1.84 2.80 11.25
C TRP A 24 3.36 2.70 11.19
N LEU A 25 3.95 3.18 10.09
CA LEU A 25 5.40 3.26 9.88
C LEU A 25 6.04 4.52 10.48
N GLY A 26 5.31 5.27 11.31
CA GLY A 26 5.86 6.38 12.10
C GLY A 26 5.63 7.77 11.52
N GLU A 27 4.94 7.91 10.38
CA GLU A 27 4.54 9.23 9.90
C GLU A 27 3.48 9.86 10.80
N SER A 28 3.50 11.19 10.86
CA SER A 28 2.51 11.93 11.62
C SER A 28 1.14 11.81 10.97
N GLY A 29 0.13 11.43 11.76
CA GLY A 29 -1.26 11.37 11.30
C GLY A 29 -1.81 12.73 10.84
N ARG A 30 -1.16 13.85 11.23
CA ARG A 30 -1.53 15.21 10.77
C ARG A 30 -1.18 15.45 9.29
N ASP A 31 -0.25 14.65 8.76
CA ASP A 31 0.20 14.75 7.38
C ASP A 31 -0.63 13.89 6.43
N CYS A 32 -1.49 13.01 6.96
CA CYS A 32 -2.45 12.27 6.15
C CYS A 32 -3.52 13.18 5.55
N ARG A 33 -3.61 13.20 4.21
CA ARG A 33 -4.60 14.01 3.46
C ARG A 33 -5.17 13.23 2.28
N GLY A 34 -6.43 13.53 1.97
CA GLY A 34 -7.16 12.94 0.85
C GLY A 34 -7.74 11.55 1.14
N ARG A 35 -8.27 10.91 0.11
CA ARG A 35 -8.88 9.57 0.20
C ARG A 35 -7.83 8.48 0.41
N LEU A 36 -8.23 7.37 1.05
CA LEU A 36 -7.44 6.14 1.00
C LEU A 36 -7.44 5.57 -0.42
N THR A 37 -6.29 5.06 -0.81
CA THR A 37 -5.98 4.46 -2.10
C THR A 37 -5.22 3.16 -1.85
N LEU A 38 -5.15 2.29 -2.86
CA LEU A 38 -4.41 1.04 -2.78
C LEU A 38 -3.18 1.12 -3.68
N ASP A 39 -2.04 0.74 -3.12
CA ASP A 39 -0.75 0.79 -3.78
C ASP A 39 -0.16 -0.62 -3.90
N HIS A 40 0.42 -0.90 -5.07
CA HIS A 40 0.99 -2.19 -5.40
C HIS A 40 2.46 -2.23 -4.99
N VAL A 41 2.78 -3.07 -4.01
CA VAL A 41 4.14 -3.28 -3.52
C VAL A 41 4.64 -4.61 -4.05
N LYS A 42 5.75 -4.58 -4.79
CA LYS A 42 6.40 -5.79 -5.31
C LYS A 42 7.34 -6.34 -4.25
N ASP A 43 7.46 -7.66 -4.13
CA ASP A 43 8.44 -8.31 -3.24
C ASP A 43 9.87 -7.86 -3.51
N GLN A 44 10.19 -7.65 -4.79
CA GLN A 44 11.49 -7.18 -5.27
C GLN A 44 11.33 -6.17 -6.41
N PRO A 45 12.31 -5.27 -6.63
CA PRO A 45 12.31 -4.36 -7.76
C PRO A 45 12.26 -5.14 -9.10
N MET A 46 11.15 -5.00 -9.84
CA MET A 46 10.98 -5.60 -11.16
C MET A 46 10.59 -4.52 -12.16
N MET A 47 11.31 -4.40 -13.27
CA MET A 47 10.97 -3.50 -14.37
C MET A 47 9.78 -4.05 -15.17
N GLY A 48 8.85 -3.18 -15.57
CA GLY A 48 7.74 -3.50 -16.48
C GLY A 48 6.64 -4.43 -15.94
N LYS A 49 6.80 -5.04 -14.77
CA LYS A 49 5.82 -5.97 -14.19
C LYS A 49 5.15 -5.40 -12.94
N ARG A 50 3.81 -5.38 -12.91
CA ARG A 50 3.01 -5.03 -11.72
C ARG A 50 3.04 -6.19 -10.70
N ALA A 51 2.93 -5.89 -9.41
CA ALA A 51 2.63 -6.91 -8.41
C ALA A 51 1.18 -7.44 -8.62
N PRO A 52 0.86 -8.66 -8.17
CA PRO A 52 -0.51 -9.18 -8.17
C PRO A 52 -1.50 -8.25 -7.45
N SER A 53 -2.77 -8.31 -7.84
CA SER A 53 -3.88 -7.60 -7.20
C SER A 53 -4.51 -8.44 -6.09
N ASP A 54 -3.67 -8.91 -5.17
CA ASP A 54 -4.08 -9.66 -3.98
C ASP A 54 -3.77 -8.86 -2.70
N PRO A 55 -4.32 -9.26 -1.54
CA PRO A 55 -4.05 -8.58 -0.28
C PRO A 55 -2.56 -8.55 0.10
N ALA A 56 -1.80 -9.61 -0.21
CA ALA A 56 -0.39 -9.73 0.17
C ALA A 56 0.53 -8.71 -0.53
N HIS A 57 0.10 -8.12 -1.64
CA HIS A 57 0.86 -7.14 -2.42
C HIS A 57 0.25 -5.73 -2.46
N LEU A 58 -0.84 -5.52 -1.72
CA LEU A 58 -1.56 -4.26 -1.68
C LEU A 58 -1.46 -3.64 -0.31
N VAL A 59 -1.15 -2.35 -0.24
CA VAL A 59 -1.23 -1.55 0.99
C VAL A 59 -2.14 -0.36 0.79
N SER A 60 -2.80 0.07 1.84
CA SER A 60 -3.63 1.27 1.84
C SER A 60 -2.84 2.49 2.31
N LEU A 61 -2.86 3.51 1.46
CA LEU A 61 -2.18 4.78 1.68
C LEU A 61 -3.14 5.91 1.36
N CYS A 62 -3.07 7.01 2.10
CA CYS A 62 -3.77 8.22 1.71
C CYS A 62 -3.15 8.78 0.42
N GLN A 63 -3.94 9.51 -0.36
CA GLN A 63 -3.49 10.13 -1.60
C GLN A 63 -2.19 10.92 -1.43
N TRP A 64 -2.03 11.62 -0.31
CA TRP A 64 -0.83 12.40 0.00
C TRP A 64 0.45 11.57 0.07
N HIS A 65 0.45 10.46 0.82
CA HIS A 65 1.61 9.58 0.95
C HIS A 65 1.82 8.67 -0.28
N HIS A 66 0.75 8.35 -1.01
CA HIS A 66 0.84 7.53 -2.21
C HIS A 66 1.36 8.32 -3.42
N VAL A 67 0.79 9.49 -3.70
CA VAL A 67 0.97 10.17 -4.99
C VAL A 67 1.69 11.51 -4.86
N GLU A 68 1.33 12.32 -3.86
CA GLU A 68 1.69 13.75 -3.88
C GLU A 68 3.12 14.03 -3.37
N THR A 69 3.65 13.19 -2.47
CA THR A 69 4.91 13.47 -1.76
C THR A 69 6.09 12.61 -2.21
N GLY A 70 5.84 11.55 -3.00
CA GLY A 70 6.84 10.52 -3.30
C GLY A 70 7.16 9.59 -2.13
N TRP A 71 6.50 9.75 -0.97
CA TRP A 71 6.77 8.97 0.24
C TRP A 71 6.69 7.46 0.01
N ALA A 72 5.62 6.97 -0.66
CA ALA A 72 5.44 5.55 -0.94
C ALA A 72 6.58 4.94 -1.77
N THR A 73 7.20 5.72 -2.65
CA THR A 73 8.33 5.26 -3.47
C THR A 73 9.62 5.20 -2.67
N SER A 74 9.86 6.19 -1.79
CA SER A 74 11.04 6.22 -0.93
C SER A 74 11.00 5.15 0.16
N HIS A 75 9.80 4.77 0.63
CA HIS A 75 9.60 3.80 1.72
C HIS A 75 9.15 2.41 1.23
N ARG A 76 9.54 2.04 0.00
CA ARG A 76 9.21 0.71 -0.55
C ARG A 76 9.77 -0.46 0.28
N PRO A 77 11.00 -0.40 0.84
CA PRO A 77 11.50 -1.45 1.74
C PRO A 77 10.60 -1.69 2.95
N GLU A 78 10.19 -0.63 3.63
CA GLU A 78 9.38 -0.66 4.86
C GLU A 78 7.97 -1.19 4.56
N LEU A 79 7.38 -0.79 3.44
CA LEU A 79 6.09 -1.32 2.99
C LEU A 79 6.15 -2.84 2.69
N ARG A 80 7.28 -3.35 2.19
CA ARG A 80 7.45 -4.80 2.00
C ARG A 80 7.58 -5.54 3.33
N GLU A 81 8.33 -4.97 4.26
CA GLU A 81 8.49 -5.55 5.60
C GLU A 81 7.15 -5.61 6.31
N TYR A 82 6.39 -4.50 6.28
CA TYR A 82 5.01 -4.46 6.76
C TYR A 82 4.16 -5.59 6.16
N LEU A 83 4.13 -5.73 4.83
CA LEU A 83 3.35 -6.76 4.16
C LEU A 83 3.76 -8.19 4.54
N LYS A 84 5.05 -8.44 4.75
CA LYS A 84 5.54 -9.74 5.23
C LYS A 84 5.02 -10.04 6.64
N GLU A 85 4.94 -9.04 7.51
CA GLU A 85 4.45 -9.21 8.88
C GLU A 85 2.94 -9.46 8.93
N VAL A 86 2.16 -8.74 8.12
CA VAL A 86 0.68 -8.80 8.18
C VAL A 86 0.05 -9.84 7.25
N SER A 87 0.84 -10.48 6.39
CA SER A 87 0.37 -11.52 5.45
C SER A 87 0.91 -12.92 5.76
N ALA A 88 1.62 -13.08 6.88
CA ALA A 88 2.06 -14.37 7.42
C ALA A 88 0.95 -15.04 8.24
#